data_AF-A0A2E1I6J4-F1
#
_entry.id   AF-A0A2E1I6J4-F1
#
_cell.length_a   1.000
_cell.length_b   1.000
_cell.length_c   1.000
_cell.angle_alpha   90.00
_cell.angle_beta   90.00
_cell.angle_gamma   90.00
#
_symmetry.space_group_name_H-M   'P 1'
#
loop_
_entity.id
_entity.type
_entity.pdbx_description
1 polymer ?
#
loop_
_entity_poly.entity_id
_entity_poly.type
_entity_poly.pdbx_seq_one_letter_code
_entity_poly.pdbx_strand_id
1 'polypeptide(L)'
;MGDEQKSKSTVPRSAYRRPVTAKGLKGIEQGTLTWLDEDMYNNLNTGVLEQYLEEKNIQEGFEISHWSPSKILIGIFIGAVFSGVTAYIGLKIGLAVSAAWYVAYLLGMALKWSPSEVNIATSATTGATHASTGFIFTFPAIFLLA
;
A
#
# COMPACT_ATOMS: atom_id res chain seq x y z
N MET A 1 -15.77 42.36 -21.55
CA MET A 1 -16.37 42.62 -20.24
C MET A 1 -16.59 41.25 -19.61
N GLY A 2 -15.77 40.91 -18.60
CA GLY A 2 -15.67 39.57 -17.94
C GLY A 2 -14.92 38.55 -18.81
N ASP A 3 -13.92 37.77 -18.38
CA ASP A 3 -13.45 37.39 -17.05
C ASP A 3 -11.98 36.97 -17.14
N GLU A 4 -11.05 37.93 -17.05
CA GLU A 4 -9.61 37.66 -17.05
C GLU A 4 -8.92 38.15 -15.78
N GLN A 5 -9.62 38.11 -14.64
CA GLN A 5 -9.02 38.29 -13.32
C GLN A 5 -8.67 36.95 -12.68
N LYS A 6 -7.71 36.24 -13.27
CA LYS A 6 -7.01 35.18 -12.54
C LYS A 6 -6.03 35.87 -11.59
N SER A 7 -6.50 36.16 -10.37
CA SER A 7 -5.72 36.72 -9.27
C SER A 7 -4.35 36.03 -9.15
N LYS A 8 -3.31 36.68 -9.68
CA LYS A 8 -1.92 36.32 -9.43
C LYS A 8 -1.61 36.77 -8.00
N SER A 9 -1.83 35.90 -7.03
CA SER A 9 -1.31 36.13 -5.68
C SER A 9 0.21 36.27 -5.79
N THR A 10 0.75 37.42 -5.35
CA THR A 10 2.19 37.73 -5.29
C THR A 10 2.98 36.85 -4.32
N VAL A 11 2.27 36.00 -3.58
CA VAL A 11 2.84 35.04 -2.65
C VAL A 11 3.28 33.79 -3.43
N PRO A 12 4.57 33.41 -3.39
CA PRO A 12 5.04 32.19 -4.01
C PRO A 12 4.33 30.99 -3.37
N ARG A 13 3.64 30.20 -4.18
CA ARG A 13 2.99 28.97 -3.73
C ARG A 13 3.94 27.81 -3.93
N SER A 14 3.97 26.90 -2.95
CA SER A 14 4.64 25.62 -3.12
C SER A 14 3.94 24.82 -4.23
N ALA A 15 4.72 24.14 -5.07
CA ALA A 15 4.19 23.17 -6.01
C ALA A 15 3.63 21.91 -5.30
N TYR A 16 4.09 21.67 -4.06
CA TYR A 16 3.74 20.49 -3.27
C TYR A 16 2.69 20.80 -2.20
N ARG A 17 2.91 21.84 -1.38
CA ARG A 17 2.01 22.18 -0.27
C ARG A 17 0.68 22.72 -0.80
N ARG A 18 -0.40 22.04 -0.40
CA ARG A 18 -1.76 22.45 -0.73
C ARG A 18 -2.44 23.08 0.48
N PRO A 19 -3.37 24.03 0.27
CA PRO A 19 -4.22 24.50 1.36
C PRO A 19 -5.12 23.37 1.84
N VAL A 20 -5.39 23.36 3.14
CA VAL A 20 -6.33 22.42 3.74
C VAL A 20 -7.78 22.79 3.33
N THR A 21 -8.63 21.77 3.21
CA THR A 21 -10.06 21.92 2.90
C THR A 21 -10.86 22.07 4.19
N ALA A 22 -12.02 22.74 4.12
CA ALA A 22 -12.90 22.89 5.28
C ALA A 22 -13.40 21.55 5.85
N LYS A 23 -13.70 20.59 4.96
CA LYS A 23 -14.09 19.23 5.38
C LYS A 23 -12.95 18.48 6.05
N GLY A 24 -11.74 18.59 5.49
CA GLY A 24 -10.53 18.01 6.08
C GLY A 24 -10.23 18.56 7.47
N LEU A 25 -10.28 19.88 7.65
CA LEU A 25 -10.14 20.54 8.95
C LEU A 25 -11.15 19.99 9.97
N LYS A 26 -12.42 19.94 9.59
CA LYS A 26 -13.47 19.39 10.46
C LYS A 26 -13.23 17.91 10.81
N GLY A 27 -12.79 17.11 9.84
CA GLY A 27 -12.45 15.70 10.07
C GLY A 27 -11.27 15.51 11.01
N ILE A 28 -10.26 16.38 10.93
CA ILE A 28 -9.11 16.43 11.84
C ILE A 28 -9.57 16.80 13.26
N GLU A 29 -10.36 17.86 13.41
CA GLU A 29 -10.90 18.31 14.71
C GLU A 29 -11.75 17.24 15.39
N GLN A 30 -12.50 16.47 14.61
CA GLN A 30 -13.40 15.42 15.10
C GLN A 30 -12.71 14.05 15.24
N GLY A 31 -11.47 13.90 14.76
CA GLY A 31 -10.76 12.62 14.73
C GLY A 31 -11.41 11.56 13.83
N THR A 32 -12.22 11.95 12.85
CA THR A 32 -13.06 11.05 12.04
C THR A 32 -12.41 10.62 10.73
N LEU A 33 -11.21 11.12 10.42
CA LEU A 33 -10.49 10.72 9.21
C LEU A 33 -10.06 9.25 9.29
N THR A 34 -10.41 8.48 8.26
CA THR A 34 -10.13 7.05 8.18
C THR A 34 -9.36 6.69 6.91
N TRP A 35 -8.75 5.50 6.91
CA TRP A 35 -8.09 4.94 5.74
C TRP A 35 -9.07 4.83 4.56
N LEU A 36 -8.64 5.23 3.36
CA LEU A 36 -9.42 5.33 2.12
C LEU A 36 -10.53 6.40 2.11
N ASP A 37 -10.54 7.34 3.06
CA ASP A 37 -11.53 8.42 3.10
C ASP A 37 -11.24 9.54 2.07
N GLU A 38 -12.30 10.07 1.45
CA GLU A 38 -12.20 11.11 0.43
C GLU A 38 -11.63 12.42 1.02
N ASP A 39 -12.09 12.81 2.21
CA ASP A 39 -11.60 14.02 2.87
C ASP A 39 -10.14 13.82 3.30
N MET A 40 -9.73 12.62 3.73
CA MET A 40 -8.31 12.34 3.95
C MET A 40 -7.47 12.51 2.66
N TYR A 41 -7.94 11.98 1.52
CA TYR A 41 -7.22 12.08 0.24
C TYR A 41 -7.12 13.51 -0.29
N ASN A 42 -8.20 14.29 -0.17
CA ASN A 42 -8.23 15.68 -0.63
C ASN A 42 -7.29 16.59 0.15
N ASN A 43 -6.84 16.17 1.34
CA ASN A 43 -5.92 16.91 2.20
C ASN A 43 -4.50 16.34 2.20
N LEU A 44 -4.17 15.42 1.29
CA LEU A 44 -2.79 15.02 1.05
C LEU A 44 -1.91 16.23 0.70
N ASN A 45 -0.69 16.24 1.24
CA ASN A 45 0.29 17.33 1.13
C ASN A 45 -0.11 18.63 1.85
N THR A 46 -1.08 18.57 2.76
CA THR A 46 -1.34 19.67 3.70
C THR A 46 -0.50 19.47 4.96
N GLY A 47 0.12 20.53 5.47
CA GLY A 47 0.94 20.44 6.69
C GLY A 47 0.13 20.05 7.93
N VAL A 48 -1.14 20.44 7.96
CA VAL A 48 -2.05 20.14 9.08
C VAL A 48 -2.39 18.65 9.11
N LEU A 49 -2.65 18.01 7.97
CA LEU A 49 -2.90 16.56 7.93
C LEU A 49 -1.66 15.77 8.34
N GLU A 50 -0.47 16.18 7.88
CA GLU A 50 0.80 15.54 8.26
C GLU A 50 1.00 15.59 9.79
N GLN A 51 0.83 16.76 10.40
CA GLN A 51 0.94 16.91 11.85
C GLN A 51 -0.12 16.09 12.60
N TYR A 52 -1.36 16.05 12.11
CA TYR A 52 -2.43 15.24 12.70
C TYR A 52 -2.08 13.74 12.69
N LEU A 53 -1.61 13.22 11.54
CA LEU A 53 -1.24 11.82 11.41
C LEU A 53 0.00 11.46 12.26
N GLU A 54 0.95 12.38 12.40
CA GLU A 54 2.12 12.20 13.26
C GLU A 54 1.72 12.11 14.74
N GLU A 55 0.92 13.06 15.22
CA GLU A 55 0.41 13.05 16.60
C GLU A 55 -0.41 11.79 16.88
N LYS A 56 -1.31 11.43 15.95
CA LYS A 56 -2.12 10.20 16.03
C LYS A 56 -1.23 8.96 16.10
N ASN A 57 -0.19 8.89 15.28
CA ASN A 57 0.75 7.76 15.27
C ASN A 57 1.57 7.68 16.58
N ILE A 58 1.95 8.81 17.18
CA ILE A 58 2.64 8.81 18.48
C ILE A 58 1.73 8.27 19.58
N GLN A 59 0.44 8.63 19.56
CA GLN A 59 -0.54 8.21 20.58
C GLN A 59 -0.98 6.76 20.38
N GLU A 60 -1.34 6.37 19.16
CA GLU A 60 -1.94 5.05 18.85
C GLU A 60 -0.90 3.99 18.43
N GLY A 61 0.29 4.40 17.98
CA GLY A 61 1.25 3.51 17.34
C GLY A 61 1.84 2.42 18.24
N PHE A 62 1.71 2.55 19.56
CA PHE A 62 2.21 1.58 20.54
C PHE A 62 1.12 0.68 21.13
N GLU A 63 -0.17 0.89 20.82
CA GLU A 63 -1.22 0.33 21.68
C GLU A 63 -1.52 -1.17 21.51
N ILE A 64 -1.52 -1.79 20.32
CA ILE A 64 -1.75 -3.25 20.21
C ILE A 64 -1.14 -3.80 18.90
N SER A 65 -0.62 -5.03 18.96
CA SER A 65 -0.23 -5.80 17.78
C SER A 65 -1.42 -6.01 16.83
N HIS A 66 -1.38 -5.40 15.64
CA HIS A 66 -2.37 -5.60 14.57
C HIS A 66 -2.21 -6.96 13.85
N TRP A 67 -1.80 -7.98 14.57
CA TRP A 67 -1.59 -9.31 14.03
C TRP A 67 -2.92 -9.96 13.63
N SER A 68 -2.99 -10.50 12.40
CA SER A 68 -4.21 -11.12 11.88
C SER A 68 -3.89 -12.45 11.18
N PRO A 69 -4.04 -13.60 11.87
CA PRO A 69 -3.76 -14.92 11.32
C PRO A 69 -4.53 -15.22 10.03
N SER A 70 -5.79 -14.79 9.96
CA SER A 70 -6.63 -14.98 8.78
C SER A 70 -6.06 -14.26 7.55
N LYS A 71 -5.51 -13.05 7.71
CA LYS A 71 -4.93 -12.26 6.62
C LYS A 71 -3.59 -12.84 6.16
N ILE A 72 -2.84 -13.43 7.10
CA ILE A 72 -1.63 -14.21 6.79
C ILE A 72 -2.00 -15.41 5.92
N LEU A 73 -3.00 -16.20 6.32
CA LEU A 73 -3.42 -17.37 5.55
C LEU A 73 -3.91 -17.00 4.15
N ILE A 74 -4.66 -15.90 4.00
CA ILE A 74 -5.07 -15.40 2.69
C ILE A 74 -3.84 -15.02 1.85
N GLY A 75 -2.87 -14.31 2.45
CA GLY A 75 -1.62 -13.94 1.76
C GLY A 75 -0.81 -15.16 1.33
N ILE A 76 -0.64 -16.15 2.20
CA ILE A 76 0.03 -17.42 1.88
C ILE A 76 -0.71 -18.14 0.75
N PHE A 77 -2.04 -18.19 0.79
CA PHE A 77 -2.84 -18.86 -0.24
C PHE A 77 -2.66 -18.20 -1.62
N ILE A 78 -2.80 -16.86 -1.70
CA ILE A 78 -2.55 -16.10 -2.94
C ILE A 78 -1.12 -16.34 -3.41
N GLY A 79 -0.16 -16.22 -2.48
CA GLY A 79 1.26 -16.44 -2.75
C GLY A 79 1.54 -17.83 -3.27
N ALA A 80 0.92 -18.88 -2.74
CA ALA A 80 1.08 -20.26 -3.18
C ALA A 80 0.54 -20.49 -4.59
N VAL A 81 -0.64 -19.95 -4.91
CA VAL A 81 -1.21 -20.03 -6.27
C VAL A 81 -0.29 -19.35 -7.28
N PHE A 82 0.14 -18.12 -7.01
CA PHE A 82 1.04 -17.39 -7.89
C PHE A 82 2.46 -17.94 -7.92
N SER A 83 2.93 -18.55 -6.83
CA SER A 83 4.18 -19.27 -6.75
C SER A 83 4.21 -20.45 -7.73
N GLY A 84 3.09 -21.17 -7.89
CA GLY A 84 2.92 -22.20 -8.92
C GLY A 84 2.95 -21.64 -10.34
N VAL A 85 2.26 -20.52 -10.58
CA VAL A 85 2.27 -19.82 -11.90
C VAL A 85 3.68 -19.35 -12.25
N THR A 86 4.35 -18.68 -11.31
CA THR A 86 5.72 -18.21 -11.45
C THR A 86 6.69 -19.37 -11.67
N ALA A 87 6.51 -20.50 -10.96
CA ALA A 87 7.29 -21.72 -11.20
C ALA A 87 7.14 -22.24 -12.63
N TYR A 88 5.90 -22.37 -13.10
CA TYR A 88 5.63 -22.85 -14.45
C TYR A 88 6.25 -21.94 -15.53
N ILE A 89 6.01 -20.64 -15.43
CA ILE A 89 6.52 -19.65 -16.38
C ILE A 89 8.05 -19.59 -16.31
N GLY A 90 8.61 -19.50 -15.09
CA GLY A 90 10.03 -19.41 -14.86
C GLY A 90 10.81 -20.61 -15.38
N LEU A 91 10.30 -21.83 -15.16
CA LEU A 91 10.93 -23.04 -15.70
C LEU A 91 10.78 -23.16 -17.23
N LYS A 92 9.72 -22.59 -17.82
CA LYS A 92 9.45 -22.71 -19.26
C LYS A 92 10.15 -21.64 -20.10
N ILE A 93 10.20 -20.40 -19.61
CA ILE A 93 10.69 -19.23 -20.37
C ILE A 93 11.74 -18.39 -19.62
N GLY A 94 12.14 -18.78 -18.40
CA GLY A 94 13.21 -18.11 -17.65
C GLY A 94 12.80 -16.80 -16.96
N LEU A 95 11.51 -16.52 -16.80
CA LEU A 95 11.01 -15.25 -16.24
C LEU A 95 10.22 -15.46 -14.94
N ALA A 96 10.55 -14.66 -13.92
CA ALA A 96 9.77 -14.59 -12.68
C ALA A 96 8.72 -13.47 -12.77
N VAL A 97 7.49 -13.76 -12.33
CA VAL A 97 6.35 -12.82 -12.40
C VAL A 97 6.00 -12.31 -11.00
N SER A 98 5.95 -10.98 -10.83
CA SER A 98 5.65 -10.32 -9.55
C SER A 98 4.21 -9.79 -9.49
N ALA A 99 3.23 -10.62 -9.85
CA ALA A 99 1.81 -10.22 -9.88
C ALA A 99 1.09 -10.44 -8.53
N ALA A 100 1.55 -11.41 -7.73
CA ALA A 100 0.85 -11.86 -6.52
C ALA A 100 0.63 -10.74 -5.50
N TRP A 101 1.67 -9.90 -5.29
CA TRP A 101 1.62 -8.79 -4.35
C TRP A 101 0.50 -7.80 -4.70
N TYR A 102 0.37 -7.43 -5.97
CA TYR A 102 -0.67 -6.50 -6.44
C TYR A 102 -2.08 -7.09 -6.24
N VAL A 103 -2.25 -8.39 -6.46
CA VAL A 103 -3.53 -9.07 -6.23
C VAL A 103 -3.90 -9.03 -4.74
N ALA A 104 -2.97 -9.36 -3.85
CA ALA A 104 -3.20 -9.28 -2.41
C ALA A 104 -3.50 -7.84 -1.95
N TYR A 105 -2.79 -6.85 -2.52
CA TYR A 105 -3.00 -5.44 -2.21
C TYR A 105 -4.39 -4.94 -2.64
N LEU A 106 -4.76 -5.18 -3.90
CA LEU A 106 -6.06 -4.78 -4.46
C LEU A 106 -7.22 -5.49 -3.74
N LEU A 107 -7.06 -6.77 -3.41
CA LEU A 107 -8.04 -7.50 -2.61
C LEU A 107 -8.22 -6.86 -1.24
N GLY A 108 -7.13 -6.54 -0.56
CA GLY A 108 -7.18 -5.88 0.76
C GLY A 108 -7.86 -4.52 0.72
N MET A 109 -7.57 -3.70 -0.31
CA MET A 109 -8.26 -2.43 -0.51
C MET A 109 -9.75 -2.62 -0.85
N ALA A 110 -10.09 -3.57 -1.73
CA ALA A 110 -11.48 -3.87 -2.09
C ALA A 110 -12.32 -4.31 -0.88
N LEU A 111 -11.70 -5.06 0.03
CA LEU A 111 -12.31 -5.51 1.28
C LEU A 111 -12.16 -4.51 2.43
N LYS A 112 -11.63 -3.30 2.16
CA LYS A 112 -11.43 -2.20 3.13
C LYS A 112 -10.68 -2.64 4.39
N TRP A 113 -9.68 -3.51 4.22
CA TRP A 113 -8.81 -3.92 5.32
C TRP A 113 -7.99 -2.73 5.83
N SER A 114 -7.59 -2.81 7.10
CA SER A 114 -6.69 -1.79 7.66
C SER A 114 -5.34 -1.80 6.93
N PRO A 115 -4.59 -0.69 6.92
CA PRO A 115 -3.25 -0.65 6.34
C PRO A 115 -2.33 -1.77 6.85
N SER A 116 -2.42 -2.09 8.14
CA SER A 116 -1.66 -3.18 8.77
C SER A 116 -2.04 -4.56 8.23
N GLU A 117 -3.34 -4.84 8.08
CA GLU A 117 -3.82 -6.11 7.54
C GLU A 117 -3.43 -6.30 6.06
N VAL A 118 -3.52 -5.23 5.26
CA VAL A 118 -3.05 -5.23 3.87
C VAL A 118 -1.55 -5.51 3.82
N ASN A 119 -0.76 -4.87 4.69
CA ASN A 119 0.68 -5.06 4.74
C ASN A 119 1.06 -6.49 5.16
N ILE A 120 0.33 -7.09 6.10
CA ILE A 120 0.52 -8.48 6.54
C ILE A 120 0.25 -9.45 5.37
N ALA A 121 -0.91 -9.32 4.71
CA ALA A 121 -1.28 -10.23 3.62
C ALA A 121 -0.31 -10.13 2.44
N THR A 122 0.05 -8.91 2.06
CA THR A 122 1.00 -8.67 0.97
C THR A 122 2.41 -9.16 1.30
N SER A 123 2.88 -8.96 2.54
CA SER A 123 4.18 -9.49 3.00
C SER A 123 4.22 -11.02 3.00
N ALA A 124 3.17 -11.67 3.50
CA ALA A 124 3.04 -13.13 3.46
C ALA A 124 3.02 -13.68 2.03
N THR A 125 2.31 -12.98 1.13
CA THR A 125 2.28 -13.28 -0.32
C THR A 125 3.68 -13.18 -0.95
N THR A 126 4.42 -12.13 -0.61
CA THR A 126 5.81 -11.93 -1.06
C THR A 126 6.71 -13.07 -0.59
N GLY A 127 6.64 -13.45 0.69
CA GLY A 127 7.43 -14.56 1.22
C GLY A 127 7.18 -15.87 0.48
N ALA A 128 5.92 -16.22 0.26
CA ALA A 128 5.52 -17.45 -0.45
C ALA A 128 5.99 -17.47 -1.92
N THR A 129 5.95 -16.33 -2.62
CA THR A 129 6.41 -16.25 -4.02
C THR A 129 7.93 -16.28 -4.14
N HIS A 130 8.66 -15.66 -3.21
CA HIS A 130 10.13 -15.69 -3.23
C HIS A 130 10.71 -17.08 -2.99
N ALA A 131 10.03 -17.91 -2.19
CA ALA A 131 10.42 -19.31 -2.02
C ALA A 131 10.46 -20.07 -3.36
N SER A 132 9.51 -19.83 -4.27
CA SER A 132 9.48 -20.44 -5.60
C SER A 132 10.48 -19.81 -6.56
N THR A 133 10.66 -18.49 -6.53
CA THR A 133 11.72 -17.83 -7.31
C THR A 133 13.10 -18.44 -7.03
N GLY A 134 13.42 -18.68 -5.76
CA GLY A 134 14.64 -19.38 -5.37
C GLY A 134 14.74 -20.78 -6.00
N PHE A 135 13.66 -21.56 -5.97
CA PHE A 135 13.62 -22.89 -6.59
C PHE A 135 13.85 -22.86 -8.11
N ILE A 136 13.15 -21.98 -8.83
CA ILE A 136 13.21 -21.88 -10.31
C ILE A 136 14.62 -21.58 -10.81
N PHE A 137 15.37 -20.73 -10.11
CA PHE A 137 16.71 -20.34 -10.55
C PHE A 137 17.80 -21.24 -9.97
N THR A 138 17.61 -21.76 -8.76
CA THR A 138 18.64 -22.59 -8.11
C THR A 138 18.61 -24.03 -8.60
N PHE A 139 17.42 -24.63 -8.73
CA PHE A 139 17.31 -26.06 -9.03
C PHE A 139 17.83 -26.39 -10.43
N PRO A 140 17.42 -25.71 -11.51
CA PRO A 140 18.01 -25.94 -12.83
C PRO A 140 19.50 -25.62 -12.89
N ALA A 141 19.96 -24.58 -12.19
CA ALA A 141 21.38 -24.25 -12.15
C ALA A 141 22.23 -25.38 -11.55
N ILE A 142 21.75 -26.05 -10.50
CA ILE A 142 22.43 -27.23 -9.94
C ILE A 142 22.59 -28.32 -11.01
N PHE A 143 21.54 -28.63 -11.79
CA PHE A 143 21.63 -29.67 -12.82
C PHE A 143 22.47 -29.29 -14.04
N LEU A 144 22.58 -27.99 -14.35
CA LEU A 144 23.34 -27.51 -15.50
C LEU A 144 24.82 -27.24 -15.17
N LEU A 145 25.16 -26.99 -13.90
CA LEU A 145 26.50 -26.61 -13.44
C LEU A 145 27.21 -27.69 -12.61
N ALA A 146 26.50 -28.73 -12.14
CA ALA A 146 27.11 -29.91 -11.50
C ALA A 146 27.56 -30.93 -12.56
#